data_AF-A0A139P922-F1
#
_entry.id   AF-A0A139P922-F1
#
_cell.length_a   1.000
_cell.length_b   1.000
_cell.length_c   1.000
_cell.angle_alpha   90.00
_cell.angle_beta   90.00
_cell.angle_gamma   90.00
#
_symmetry.space_group_name_H-M   'P 1'
#
loop_
_entity.id
_entity.type
_entity.pdbx_description
1 polymer ?
#
loop_
_entity_poly.entity_id
_entity_poly.type
_entity_poly.pdbx_seq_one_letter_code
_entity_poly.pdbx_strand_id
1 'polypeptide(L)' 'MEQYLKDANYVIQTGEYSSKNNAYYKYVGFSKSGNRKGRTKYAIVGLDKVTGEITTYHIKDIENMREWDSSLGINP' A
#
# COMPACT_ATOMS: atom_id res chain seq x y z
N MET A 1 -8.32 -16.42 1.67
CA MET A 1 -8.91 -15.36 0.83
C MET A 1 -9.62 -14.31 1.68
N GLU A 2 -10.39 -14.70 2.70
CA GLU A 2 -11.08 -13.77 3.62
C GLU A 2 -10.15 -12.75 4.29
N GLN A 3 -9.02 -13.19 4.85
CA GLN A 3 -8.06 -12.28 5.50
C GLN A 3 -7.51 -11.23 4.53
N TYR A 4 -7.25 -11.62 3.28
CA TYR A 4 -6.74 -10.72 2.24
C TYR A 4 -7.75 -9.61 1.91
N LEU A 5 -9.04 -9.96 1.76
CA LEU A 5 -10.10 -8.98 1.55
C LEU A 5 -10.31 -8.10 2.79
N LYS A 6 -10.19 -8.66 3.99
CA LYS A 6 -10.27 -7.90 5.25
C LYS A 6 -9.14 -6.87 5.34
N ASP A 7 -7.91 -7.26 5.01
CA ASP A 7 -6.75 -6.36 5.03
C ASP A 7 -6.87 -5.29 3.94
N ALA A 8 -7.33 -5.64 2.74
CA ALA A 8 -7.57 -4.67 1.67
C ALA A 8 -8.65 -3.65 2.07
N ASN A 9 -9.77 -4.10 2.63
CA ASN A 9 -10.82 -3.21 3.13
C ASN A 9 -10.33 -2.32 4.27
N TYR A 10 -9.49 -2.83 5.17
CA TYR A 10 -8.88 -2.01 6.22
C TYR A 10 -8.01 -0.88 5.64
N VAL A 11 -7.26 -1.14 4.57
CA VAL A 11 -6.48 -0.12 3.86
C VAL A 11 -7.38 0.90 3.17
N ILE A 12 -8.46 0.47 2.51
CA ILE A 12 -9.43 1.38 1.89
C ILE A 12 -10.08 2.30 2.94
N GLN A 13 -10.46 1.75 4.09
CA GLN A 13 -11.19 2.49 5.12
C GLN A 13 -10.32 3.48 5.91
N THR A 14 -9.02 3.18 6.06
CA THR A 14 -8.16 3.90 7.00
C THR A 14 -6.87 4.44 6.37
N GLY A 15 -6.69 4.24 5.07
CA GLY A 15 -5.55 4.70 4.29
C GLY A 15 -5.82 6.03 3.60
N GLU A 16 -4.83 6.48 2.84
CA GLU A 16 -4.89 7.66 2.00
C GLU A 16 -5.16 7.27 0.56
N TYR A 17 -5.87 8.11 -0.18
CA TYR A 17 -6.20 7.85 -1.58
C TYR A 17 -5.26 8.60 -2.53
N SER A 18 -4.59 7.86 -3.41
CA SER A 18 -3.84 8.43 -4.53
C SER A 18 -4.71 8.46 -5.78
N SER A 19 -5.17 9.64 -6.15
CA SER A 19 -5.94 9.86 -7.39
C SER A 19 -5.14 9.51 -8.64
N LYS A 20 -3.83 9.78 -8.63
CA LYS A 20 -2.90 9.46 -9.73
C LYS A 20 -2.85 7.97 -10.02
N ASN A 21 -2.85 7.14 -8.98
CA ASN A 21 -2.74 5.68 -9.11
C ASN A 21 -4.08 4.95 -9.02
N ASN A 22 -5.18 5.67 -8.74
CA ASN A 22 -6.49 5.08 -8.46
C ASN A 22 -6.42 3.99 -7.39
N ALA A 23 -5.74 4.30 -6.28
CA ALA A 23 -5.40 3.32 -5.26
C ALA A 23 -5.38 3.94 -3.86
N TYR A 24 -5.73 3.13 -2.86
CA TYR A 24 -5.53 3.44 -1.45
C TYR A 24 -4.17 2.92 -0.99
N TYR A 25 -3.48 3.65 -0.13
CA TYR A 25 -2.25 3.20 0.50
C TYR A 25 -2.24 3.50 2.00
N LYS A 26 -1.53 2.67 2.77
CA LYS A 26 -1.43 2.83 4.22
C LYS A 26 -0.11 2.30 4.74
N TYR A 27 0.52 3.02 5.67
CA TYR A 27 1.60 2.46 6.47
C TYR A 27 1.09 1.29 7.32
N VAL A 28 1.74 0.13 7.22
CA VAL A 28 1.33 -1.10 7.92
C VAL A 28 2.39 -1.63 8.89
N GLY A 29 3.45 -0.87 9.11
CA GLY A 29 4.46 -1.20 10.13
C GLY A 29 5.87 -1.28 9.58
N PHE A 30 6.74 -1.83 10.40
CA PHE A 30 8.15 -2.04 10.10
C PHE A 30 8.44 -3.54 10.15
N SER A 31 9.06 -4.08 9.09
CA SER A 31 9.45 -5.48 9.07
C SER A 31 10.96 -5.61 8.95
N LYS A 32 11.52 -6.51 9.76
CA LYS A 32 12.93 -6.90 9.73
C LYS A 32 13.02 -8.39 9.43
N SER A 33 13.83 -8.77 8.45
CA SER A 33 14.09 -10.17 8.11
C SER A 33 15.56 -10.47 8.33
N GLY A 34 15.86 -11.32 9.32
CA GLY A 34 17.23 -11.68 9.71
C GLY A 34 18.08 -10.47 10.09
N ASN A 35 19.31 -10.43 9.59
CA ASN A 35 20.29 -9.37 9.88
C ASN A 35 20.13 -8.12 9.00
N ARG A 36 19.08 -8.04 8.17
CA ARG A 36 18.85 -6.86 7.32
C ARG A 36 18.39 -5.67 8.15
N LYS A 37 18.70 -4.45 7.70
CA LYS A 37 18.03 -3.25 8.20
C LYS A 37 16.54 -3.42 7.96
N GLY A 38 15.72 -3.26 9.00
CA GLY A 38 14.29 -3.36 8.81
C GLY A 38 13.79 -2.20 7.96
N ARG A 39 12.65 -2.41 7.31
CA ARG A 39 12.08 -1.47 6.36
C ARG A 39 10.63 -1.19 6.70
N THR A 40 10.28 0.09 6.69
CA THR A 40 8.90 0.58 6.69
C THR A 40 8.15 -0.08 5.53
N LYS A 41 6.93 -0.55 5.81
CA LYS A 41 6.05 -1.23 4.85
C LYS A 41 4.76 -0.44 4.68
N TYR A 42 4.29 -0.41 3.45
CA TYR A 42 3.01 0.15 3.06
C TYR A 42 2.20 -0.90 2.34
N ALA A 43 0.91 -0.99 2.68
CA ALA A 43 -0.06 -1.71 1.89
C ALA A 43 -0.66 -0.77 0.85
N ILE A 44 -0.92 -1.29 -0.35
CA ILE A 44 -1.58 -0.59 -1.45
C ILE A 44 -2.73 -1.45 -1.94
N VAL A 45 -3.87 -0.83 -2.21
CA VAL A 45 -5.06 -1.44 -2.82
C VAL A 45 -5.43 -0.66 -4.07
N GLY A 46 -5.24 -1.28 -5.23
CA GLY A 46 -5.67 -0.72 -6.51
C GLY A 46 -7.14 -1.00 -6.79
N LEU A 47 -7.82 -0.05 -7.41
CA LEU A 47 -9.24 -0.14 -7.75
C LEU A 47 -9.45 -0.11 -9.26
N ASP A 48 -10.51 -0.76 -9.73
CA ASP A 48 -11.05 -0.52 -11.05
C ASP A 48 -11.69 0.88 -11.11
N LYS A 49 -11.49 1.60 -12.22
CA LYS A 49 -11.95 2.99 -12.36
C LYS A 49 -13.46 3.12 -12.58
N VAL A 50 -14.10 2.06 -13.06
CA VAL A 50 -15.53 2.06 -13.43
C VAL A 50 -16.35 1.43 -12.32
N THR A 51 -15.95 0.25 -11.84
CA THR A 51 -16.72 -0.52 -10.86
C THR A 51 -16.33 -0.19 -9.42
N GLY A 52 -15.12 0.35 -9.19
CA GLY A 52 -14.57 0.54 -7.85
C GLY A 52 -14.15 -0.75 -7.16
N GLU A 53 -14.15 -1.88 -7.87
CA GLU A 53 -13.74 -3.18 -7.33
C GLU A 53 -12.23 -3.24 -7.08
N ILE A 54 -11.82 -4.04 -6.10
CA ILE A 54 -10.41 -4.27 -5.80
C ILE A 54 -9.77 -5.08 -6.94
N THR A 55 -8.73 -4.52 -7.55
CA THR A 55 -7.96 -5.19 -8.62
C THR A 55 -6.65 -5.77 -8.11
N THR A 56 -6.05 -5.15 -7.09
CA THR A 56 -4.74 -5.55 -6.54
C THR A 56 -4.62 -5.25 -5.05
N TYR A 57 -3.80 -6.03 -4.34
CA TYR A 57 -3.28 -5.69 -3.02
C TYR A 57 -1.78 -6.03 -2.97
N HIS A 58 -0.95 -5.07 -2.57
CA HIS A 58 0.50 -5.22 -2.51
C HIS A 58 1.07 -4.64 -1.22
N ILE A 59 2.14 -5.27 -0.72
CA ILE A 59 2.99 -4.68 0.32
C ILE A 59 4.30 -4.21 -0.33
N LYS A 60 4.59 -2.91 -0.24
CA LYS A 60 5.85 -2.30 -0.68
C LYS A 60 6.65 -1.81 0.51
N ASP A 61 7.98 -1.75 0.39
CA ASP A 61 8.78 -0.94 1.32
C ASP A 61 8.88 0.51 0.86
N ILE A 62 9.51 1.34 1.68
CA ILE A 62 9.60 2.79 1.48
C ILE A 62 10.30 3.18 0.17
N GLU A 63 11.34 2.43 -0.24
CA GLU A 63 12.04 2.62 -1.51
C GLU A 63 11.08 2.36 -2.68
N ASN A 64 10.40 1.21 -2.66
CA ASN A 64 9.42 0.85 -3.69
C ASN A 64 8.18 1.75 -3.69
N MET A 65 7.78 2.33 -2.56
CA MET A 65 6.70 3.32 -2.49
C MET A 65 7.08 4.62 -3.18
N ARG A 66 8.32 5.09 -2.97
CA ARG A 66 8.82 6.30 -3.63
C ARG A 66 8.95 6.09 -5.14
N GLU A 67 9.38 4.91 -5.58
CA GLU A 67 9.40 4.57 -7.01
C GLU A 67 8.01 4.46 -7.61
N TRP A 68 7.05 3.91 -6.85
CA TRP A 68 5.66 3.81 -7.27
C TRP A 68 5.02 5.19 -7.45
N ASP A 69 5.18 6.08 -6.47
CA ASP A 69 4.73 7.46 -6.60
C ASP A 69 5.55 8.44 -5.74
N SER A 70 6.55 9.05 -6.38
CA SER A 70 7.43 10.02 -5.74
C SER A 70 6.71 11.31 -5.32
N SER A 71 5.49 11.54 -5.80
CA SER A 71 4.71 12.75 -5.46
C SER A 71 4.10 12.69 -4.06
N LEU A 72 4.07 11.51 -3.42
CA LEU A 72 3.47 11.30 -2.09
C LEU A 72 4.32 11.84 -0.92
N GLY A 73 5.53 12.37 -1.19
CA GLY A 73 6.42 12.89 -0.14
C GLY A 73 6.99 11.83 0.80
N ILE A 74 6.82 10.54 0.47
CA ILE A 74 7.34 9.41 1.25
C ILE A 74 8.85 9.28 0.98
N ASN A 75 9.66 9.48 2.03
CA ASN A 75 11.13 9.44 1.97
C ASN A 75 11.72 8.34 2.86
N PRO A 76 12.76 7.61 2.42
CA PRO A 76 13.41 6.51 3.17
C PRO A 76 13.97 6.88 4.54
#